data_AF-A0A6I2XUW3-F1
#
_entry.id   AF-A0A6I2XUW3-F1
#
_cell.length_a   1.000
_cell.length_b   1.000
_cell.length_c   1.000
_cell.angle_alpha   90.00
_cell.angle_beta   90.00
_cell.angle_gamma   90.00
#
_symmetry.space_group_name_H-M   'P 1'
#
loop_
_entity.id
_entity.type
_entity.pdbx_description
1 polymer ?
#
loop_
_entity_poly.entity_id
_entity_poly.type
_entity_poly.pdbx_seq_one_letter_code
_entity_poly.pdbx_strand_id
1 'polypeptide(L)' 'MSILFVLVAMAVIAGVGLAAAGRLGTLPEAVPDRRPEGPASDPSFDVVLRGYRMDEVDAVIEELQRQLGQTSDQA' A
#
# COMPACT_ATOMS: atom_id res chain seq x y z
N MET A 1 -22.10 -42.30 8.95
CA MET A 1 -22.65 -40.93 9.06
C MET A 1 -21.65 -39.93 9.62
N SER A 2 -20.92 -40.24 10.71
CA SER A 2 -19.84 -39.39 11.25
C SER A 2 -18.69 -39.13 10.27
N ILE A 3 -18.22 -40.16 9.55
CA ILE A 3 -17.12 -40.02 8.58
C ILE A 3 -17.48 -39.07 7.42
N LEU A 4 -18.71 -39.15 6.92
CA LEU A 4 -19.20 -38.24 5.87
C LEU A 4 -19.19 -36.79 6.38
N PHE A 5 -19.61 -36.57 7.63
CA PHE A 5 -19.60 -35.25 8.25
C PHE A 5 -18.19 -34.68 8.39
N VAL A 6 -17.21 -35.50 8.78
CA VAL A 6 -15.79 -35.11 8.88
C VAL A 6 -15.22 -34.76 7.51
N LEU A 7 -15.51 -35.54 6.48
CA LEU A 7 -15.04 -35.27 5.11
C LEU A 7 -15.63 -33.97 4.56
N VAL A 8 -16.92 -33.72 4.78
CA VAL A 8 -17.57 -32.46 4.37
C VAL A 8 -16.98 -31.27 5.13
N ALA A 9 -16.79 -31.39 6.45
CA ALA A 9 -16.17 -30.33 7.24
C ALA A 9 -14.74 -30.02 6.76
N MET A 10 -13.94 -31.04 6.46
CA MET A 10 -12.59 -30.87 5.93
C MET A 10 -12.59 -30.22 4.55
N ALA A 11 -13.51 -30.62 3.67
CA ALA A 11 -13.67 -30.02 2.34
C ALA A 11 -14.09 -28.54 2.43
N VAL A 12 -14.98 -28.19 3.36
CA VAL A 12 -15.38 -26.80 3.61
C VAL A 12 -14.22 -25.98 4.14
N ILE A 13 -13.49 -26.48 5.15
CA ILE A 13 -12.32 -25.79 5.73
C ILE A 13 -11.24 -25.56 4.66
N ALA A 14 -10.93 -26.59 3.87
CA ALA A 14 -9.98 -26.48 2.77
C ALA A 14 -10.43 -25.47 1.71
N GLY A 15 -11.71 -25.50 1.32
CA GLY A 15 -12.29 -24.56 0.37
C GLY A 15 -12.22 -23.11 0.84
N VAL A 16 -12.59 -22.85 2.10
CA VAL A 16 -12.51 -21.52 2.73
C VAL A 16 -11.05 -21.06 2.80
N GLY A 17 -10.14 -21.94 3.20
CA GLY A 17 -8.70 -21.64 3.26
C GLY A 17 -8.12 -21.26 1.88
N LEU A 18 -8.46 -22.01 0.83
CA LEU A 18 -8.03 -21.69 -0.53
C LEU A 18 -8.62 -20.37 -1.05
N ALA A 19 -9.88 -20.07 -0.72
CA ALA A 19 -10.54 -18.83 -1.10
C ALA A 19 -9.90 -17.62 -0.40
N ALA A 20 -9.66 -17.72 0.92
CA ALA A 20 -9.02 -16.66 1.72
C ALA A 20 -7.57 -16.39 1.29
N ALA A 21 -6.82 -17.42 0.88
CA ALA A 21 -5.46 -17.27 0.37
C ALA A 21 -5.39 -16.68 -1.05
N GLY A 22 -6.52 -16.32 -1.66
CA GLY A 22 -6.56 -15.75 -3.01
C GLY A 22 -6.30 -16.75 -4.13
N ARG A 23 -6.15 -18.05 -3.81
CA ARG A 23 -5.79 -19.10 -4.78
C ARG A 23 -6.92 -19.46 -5.75
N LEU A 24 -8.14 -18.98 -5.47
CA LEU A 24 -9.29 -19.10 -6.36
C LEU A 24 -9.32 -18.05 -7.48
N GLY A 25 -8.38 -17.09 -7.52
CA GLY A 25 -8.31 -16.08 -8.58
C GLY A 25 -9.47 -15.07 -8.58
N THR A 26 -10.25 -15.02 -7.49
CA THR A 26 -11.38 -14.10 -7.32
C THR A 26 -11.00 -12.78 -6.66
N LEU A 27 -9.72 -12.61 -6.32
CA LEU A 27 -9.25 -11.33 -5.78
C LEU A 27 -9.15 -10.32 -6.93
N PRO A 28 -9.59 -9.07 -6.72
CA PRO A 28 -9.35 -7.97 -7.65
C PRO A 28 -7.84 -7.86 -7.94
N GLU A 29 -7.50 -7.44 -9.16
CA GLU A 29 -6.11 -7.16 -9.55
C GLU A 29 -5.48 -6.21 -8.51
N ALA A 30 -4.30 -6.58 -8.01
CA ALA A 30 -3.59 -5.74 -7.06
C ALA A 30 -3.29 -4.42 -7.76
N VAL A 31 -3.89 -3.33 -7.26
CA VAL A 31 -3.60 -1.99 -7.79
C VAL A 31 -2.09 -1.76 -7.63
N PRO A 32 -1.37 -1.39 -8.70
CA PRO A 32 0.06 -1.11 -8.61
C PRO A 32 0.33 -0.10 -7.50
N ASP A 33 1.25 -0.45 -6.59
CA ASP A 33 1.70 0.46 -5.55
C ASP A 33 2.36 1.66 -6.25
N ARG A 34 1.73 2.83 -6.20
CA ARG A 34 2.29 4.07 -6.77
C ARG A 34 3.36 4.58 -5.82
N ARG A 35 4.47 3.86 -5.73
CA ARG A 35 5.69 4.43 -5.15
C ARG A 35 6.26 5.42 -6.14
N PRO A 36 6.82 6.54 -5.67
CA PRO A 36 7.62 7.41 -6.52
C PRO A 36 8.70 6.56 -7.22
N GLU A 37 8.77 6.63 -8.54
CA GLU A 37 9.87 6.02 -9.28
C GLU A 37 11.12 6.88 -9.04
N GLY A 38 12.05 6.39 -8.22
CA GLY A 38 13.29 7.11 -7.92
C GLY A 38 13.89 6.79 -6.56
N PRO A 39 15.13 7.22 -6.31
CA PRO A 39 15.73 7.12 -4.98
C PRO A 39 14.92 7.97 -4.00
N ALA A 40 14.71 7.46 -2.78
CA ALA A 40 13.99 8.19 -1.72
C ALA A 40 14.64 9.54 -1.36
N SER A 41 15.90 9.75 -1.75
CA SER A 41 16.63 11.00 -1.59
C SER A 41 16.20 12.11 -2.54
N ASP A 42 15.49 11.78 -3.62
CA ASP A 42 15.05 12.74 -4.64
C ASP A 42 13.64 12.37 -5.16
N PRO A 43 12.59 12.59 -4.34
CA PRO A 43 11.22 12.29 -4.73
C PRO A 43 10.73 13.25 -5.82
N SER A 44 10.09 12.72 -6.85
CA SER A 44 9.45 13.51 -7.91
C SER A 44 7.93 13.39 -7.87
N PHE A 45 7.25 14.45 -8.30
CA PHE A 45 5.79 14.51 -8.38
C PHE A 45 5.33 14.74 -9.83
N ASP A 46 4.26 14.06 -10.24
CA ASP A 46 3.65 14.25 -11.54
C ASP A 46 2.98 15.64 -11.67
N VAL A 47 3.17 16.29 -12.82
CA VAL A 47 2.52 17.56 -13.15
C VAL A 47 1.23 17.30 -13.92
N VAL A 48 0.10 17.74 -13.36
CA VAL A 48 -1.24 17.52 -13.93
C VAL A 48 -1.96 18.84 -14.23
N LEU A 49 -3.00 18.77 -15.06
CA LEU A 49 -3.84 19.93 -15.36
C LEU A 49 -4.48 20.47 -14.07
N ARG A 50 -4.23 21.76 -13.77
CA ARG A 50 -4.63 22.41 -12.50
C ARG A 50 -3.98 21.81 -11.25
N GLY A 51 -2.79 21.22 -11.39
CA GLY A 51 -1.95 20.84 -10.25
C GLY A 51 -1.37 22.06 -9.53
N TYR A 52 -0.71 21.79 -8.40
CA TYR A 52 0.03 22.82 -7.65
C TYR A 52 1.28 23.26 -8.41
N ARG A 53 1.74 24.48 -8.12
CA ARG A 53 2.99 25.00 -8.68
C ARG A 53 4.18 24.37 -7.95
N MET A 54 5.15 23.84 -8.70
CA MET A 54 6.23 23.05 -8.09
C MET A 54 7.16 23.88 -7.22
N ASP A 55 7.37 25.17 -7.54
CA ASP A 55 8.14 26.09 -6.70
C ASP A 55 7.52 26.32 -5.32
N GLU A 56 6.19 26.32 -5.23
CA GLU A 56 5.47 26.43 -3.96
C GLU A 56 5.53 25.11 -3.16
N VAL A 57 5.42 23.97 -3.85
CA VAL A 57 5.57 22.65 -3.23
C VAL A 57 6.98 22.49 -2.64
N ASP A 58 8.01 22.84 -3.41
CA ASP A 58 9.41 22.74 -2.98
C ASP A 58 9.68 23.60 -1.73
N ALA A 59 9.20 24.84 -1.73
CA ALA A 59 9.35 25.74 -0.58
C ALA A 59 8.66 25.22 0.69
N VAL A 60 7.48 24.63 0.55
CA VAL A 60 6.74 24.03 1.68
C VAL A 60 7.45 22.78 2.19
N ILE A 61 7.94 21.92 1.30
CA ILE A 61 8.68 20.71 1.69
C ILE A 61 9.97 21.07 2.42
N GLU A 62 10.73 22.05 1.92
CA GLU A 62 11.96 22.53 2.57
C GLU A 62 11.69 23.02 4.00
N GLU A 63 10.63 23.81 4.18
CA GLU A 63 10.23 24.31 5.49
C GLU A 63 9.82 23.19 6.45
N LEU A 64 9.06 22.19 5.97
CA LEU A 64 8.68 21.03 6.78
C LEU A 64 9.89 20.17 7.17
N GLN A 65 10.83 19.94 6.24
CA GLN A 65 12.06 19.21 6.53
C GLN A 65 12.89 19.91 7.61
N ARG A 66 12.96 21.25 7.54
CA ARG A 66 13.62 22.06 8.57
C ARG A 66 12.99 21.87 9.94
N GLN A 67 11.65 21.89 10.03
CA GLN A 67 10.93 21.69 11.30
C GLN A 67 11.10 20.28 11.85
N LEU A 68 11.08 19.26 10.99
CA LEU A 68 11.29 17.87 11.39
C LEU A 68 12.70 17.63 11.92
N GLY A 69 13.74 18.15 11.26
CA GLY A 69 15.12 18.08 11.75
C GLY A 69 15.29 18.70 13.14
N GLN A 70 14.62 19.85 13.38
CA GLN A 70 14.61 20.50 14.69
C GLN A 70 13.88 19.71 15.77
N THR A 71 12.89 18.90 15.40
CA THR A 71 12.09 18.08 16.33
C THR A 71 12.82 16.78 16.66
N SER A 72 13.50 16.16 15.69
CA SER A 72 14.29 14.95 15.92
C SER A 72 15.51 15.18 16.81
N ASP A 73 16.11 16.37 16.79
CA ASP A 73 17.25 16.73 17.66
C ASP A 73 16.85 16.95 19.14
N GLN A 74 15.55 17.08 19.43
CA GLN A 74 15.03 17.31 20.79
C GLN A 74 14.50 16.03 21.48
N ALA A 75 14.53 14.87 20.80
CA ALA A 75 14.05 13.58 21.32
C ALA A 75 15.22 12.66 21.69
#